data_AF-K9QET3-F1
#
_entry.id   AF-K9QET3-F1
#
_cell.length_a   1.000
_cell.length_b   1.000
_cell.length_c   1.000
_cell.angle_alpha   90.00
_cell.angle_beta   90.00
_cell.angle_gamma   90.00
#
_symmetry.space_group_name_H-M   'P 1'
#
loop_
_entity.id
_entity.type
_entity.pdbx_description
1 polymer ?
#
loop_
_entity_poly.entity_id
_entity_poly.type
_entity_poly.pdbx_seq_one_letter_code
_entity_poly.pdbx_strand_id
1 'polypeptide(L)'
;MNIENTEPKALFLSPDGNVYPDNLICSGIIPAELDGKPCPHSQAGRFPGVRPLNPGDSNYTIDKGKPGDLCPICAKQQLAHLGHWQGHRNQIFPEELLSLRLFKCRMWLWLVVPGLHDRNATQLLPQKL
;
A
#
# COMPACT_ATOMS: atom_id res chain seq x y z
N MET A 1 -10.78 0.09 26.24
CA MET A 1 -10.49 -0.43 24.89
C MET A 1 -8.99 -0.48 24.74
N ASN A 2 -8.41 -1.67 24.60
CA ASN A 2 -6.99 -1.79 24.31
C ASN A 2 -6.75 -1.23 22.92
N ILE A 3 -6.19 -0.02 22.84
CA ILE A 3 -5.61 0.48 21.61
C ILE A 3 -4.34 -0.34 21.47
N GLU A 4 -4.44 -1.51 20.84
CA GLU A 4 -3.25 -2.25 20.42
C GLU A 4 -2.43 -1.27 19.57
N ASN A 5 -1.20 -1.03 20.03
CA ASN A 5 -0.15 -0.25 19.37
C ASN A 5 0.21 -0.95 18.05
N THR A 6 -0.72 -0.91 17.10
CA THR A 6 -0.64 -1.58 15.81
C THR A 6 -0.26 -0.51 14.81
N GLU A 7 1.04 -0.30 14.68
CA GLU A 7 1.60 0.48 13.59
C GLU A 7 0.93 0.05 12.27
N PRO A 8 0.63 1.01 11.38
CA PRO A 8 -0.05 0.71 10.14
C PRO A 8 0.81 -0.22 9.29
N LYS A 9 0.18 -1.29 8.77
CA LYS A 9 0.86 -2.23 7.86
C LYS A 9 1.03 -1.66 6.45
N ALA A 10 0.20 -0.68 6.11
CA ALA A 10 0.28 0.08 4.86
C ALA A 10 -0.20 1.51 5.11
N LEU A 11 0.30 2.44 4.30
CA LEU A 11 -0.12 3.83 4.29
C LEU A 11 -0.75 4.12 2.93
N PHE A 12 -1.89 4.78 2.94
CA PHE A 12 -2.63 5.19 1.74
C PHE A 12 -2.45 6.67 1.49
N LEU A 13 -2.30 7.03 0.22
CA LEU A 13 -2.04 8.40 -0.21
C LEU A 13 -3.28 8.93 -0.93
N SER A 14 -3.83 10.02 -0.44
CA SER A 14 -4.96 10.68 -1.08
C SER A 14 -4.51 11.74 -2.10
N PRO A 15 -5.40 12.15 -3.02
CA PRO A 15 -5.09 13.15 -4.04
C PRO A 15 -4.68 14.53 -3.51
N ASP A 16 -5.03 14.87 -2.27
CA ASP A 16 -4.68 16.11 -1.58
C ASP A 16 -3.33 16.02 -0.82
N GLY A 17 -2.63 14.88 -0.89
CA GLY A 17 -1.34 14.67 -0.23
C GLY A 17 -1.44 14.14 1.20
N ASN A 18 -2.65 13.93 1.74
CA ASN A 18 -2.81 13.32 3.05
C ASN A 18 -2.40 11.84 3.04
N VAL A 19 -1.93 11.38 4.20
CA VAL A 19 -1.49 10.00 4.43
C VAL A 19 -2.39 9.35 5.47
N TYR A 20 -3.01 8.23 5.11
CA TYR A 20 -3.94 7.52 5.98
C TYR A 20 -3.42 6.12 6.33
N PRO A 21 -3.53 5.69 7.59
CA PRO A 21 -3.24 4.32 7.98
C PRO A 21 -4.24 3.34 7.35
N ASP A 22 -3.81 2.10 7.16
CA ASP A 22 -4.60 1.06 6.51
C ASP A 22 -5.94 0.81 7.18
N ASN A 23 -6.05 0.91 8.49
CA ASN A 23 -7.30 0.70 9.21
C ASN A 23 -8.40 1.69 8.83
N LEU A 24 -8.08 2.95 8.54
CA LEU A 24 -9.10 3.93 8.18
C LEU A 24 -9.64 3.71 6.77
N ILE A 25 -8.80 3.22 5.86
CA ILE A 25 -9.18 2.94 4.48
C ILE A 25 -9.81 1.55 4.36
N CYS A 26 -9.13 0.51 4.85
CA CYS A 26 -9.54 -0.87 4.67
C CYS A 26 -10.80 -1.25 5.47
N SER A 27 -11.13 -0.53 6.55
CA SER A 27 -12.38 -0.74 7.29
C SER A 27 -13.58 -0.04 6.66
N GLY A 28 -13.38 0.86 5.71
CA GLY A 28 -14.44 1.66 5.09
C GLY A 28 -14.79 2.95 5.80
N ILE A 29 -14.02 3.39 6.80
CA ILE A 29 -14.28 4.63 7.56
C ILE A 29 -14.11 5.87 6.67
N ILE A 30 -13.04 5.94 5.89
CA ILE A 30 -12.71 7.14 5.09
C ILE A 30 -13.33 7.11 3.69
N PRO A 31 -13.15 6.06 2.86
CA PRO A 31 -13.62 6.12 1.49
C PRO A 31 -15.14 6.07 1.46
N ALA A 32 -15.78 7.15 1.01
CA ALA A 32 -17.23 7.23 0.90
C ALA A 32 -17.80 6.12 0.00
N GLU A 33 -17.01 5.68 -1.00
CA GLU A 33 -17.33 4.58 -1.91
C GLU A 33 -17.49 3.24 -1.20
N LEU A 34 -16.97 3.11 0.01
CA LEU A 34 -17.10 1.91 0.83
C LEU A 34 -18.34 1.93 1.72
N ASP A 35 -19.04 3.06 1.87
CA ASP A 35 -20.29 3.18 2.64
C ASP A 35 -20.18 2.57 4.06
N GLY A 36 -19.04 2.82 4.73
CA GLY A 36 -18.74 2.26 6.05
C GLY A 36 -18.46 0.75 6.08
N LYS A 37 -18.46 0.07 4.93
CA LYS A 37 -18.18 -1.37 4.83
C LYS A 37 -16.69 -1.62 4.60
N PRO A 38 -16.11 -2.68 5.19
CA PRO A 38 -14.73 -3.04 4.90
C PRO A 38 -14.47 -3.25 3.42
N CYS A 39 -13.28 -2.86 2.96
CA CYS A 39 -12.81 -3.14 1.62
C CYS A 39 -12.90 -4.66 1.35
N PRO A 40 -13.42 -5.11 0.19
CA PRO A 40 -13.57 -6.53 -0.13
C PRO A 40 -12.25 -7.33 -0.16
N HIS A 41 -11.13 -6.62 -0.22
CA HIS A 41 -9.78 -7.21 -0.22
C HIS A 41 -9.06 -7.05 1.13
N SER A 42 -9.73 -6.47 2.12
CA SER A 42 -9.20 -6.35 3.48
C SER A 42 -9.29 -7.68 4.23
N GLN A 43 -8.47 -7.81 5.27
CA GLN A 43 -8.59 -8.87 6.26
C GLN A 43 -9.02 -8.23 7.58
N ALA A 44 -10.25 -8.48 8.01
CA ALA A 44 -10.85 -7.86 9.21
C ALA A 44 -10.74 -6.32 9.22
N GLY A 45 -10.97 -5.66 8.08
CA GLY A 45 -10.87 -4.21 7.95
C GLY A 45 -9.44 -3.64 7.96
N ARG A 46 -8.42 -4.51 7.80
CA ARG A 46 -7.00 -4.14 7.73
C ARG A 46 -6.39 -4.56 6.40
N PHE A 47 -5.20 -4.04 6.12
CA PHE A 47 -4.38 -4.44 4.98
C PHE A 47 -4.08 -5.95 5.03
N PRO A 48 -4.31 -6.71 3.94
CA PRO A 48 -4.15 -8.16 3.91
C PRO A 48 -2.69 -8.63 3.90
N GLY A 49 -1.72 -7.72 3.81
CA GLY A 49 -0.30 -8.04 3.76
C GLY A 49 0.29 -8.09 2.36
N VAL A 50 1.56 -8.47 2.31
CA VAL A 50 2.35 -8.65 1.09
C VAL A 50 2.70 -10.12 0.90
N ARG A 51 2.91 -10.53 -0.35
CA ARG A 51 3.43 -11.86 -0.70
C ARG A 51 4.38 -11.77 -1.89
N PRO A 52 5.32 -12.71 -2.05
CA PRO A 52 6.13 -12.82 -3.26
C PRO A 52 5.25 -13.02 -4.49
N LEU A 53 5.59 -12.37 -5.60
CA LEU A 53 4.93 -12.59 -6.88
C LEU A 53 5.33 -13.95 -7.46
N ASN A 54 4.34 -14.77 -7.78
CA ASN A 54 4.53 -16.08 -8.41
C ASN A 54 3.95 -16.06 -9.83
N PRO A 55 4.73 -16.32 -10.90
CA PRO A 55 4.24 -16.41 -12.27
C PRO A 55 3.15 -17.47 -12.49
N GLY A 56 3.06 -18.48 -11.61
CA GLY A 56 2.01 -19.50 -11.65
C GLY A 56 0.67 -19.05 -11.09
N ASP A 57 0.58 -17.91 -10.41
CA ASP A 57 -0.68 -17.41 -9.87
C ASP A 57 -1.55 -16.83 -10.99
N SER A 58 -2.83 -17.19 -11.01
CA SER A 58 -3.80 -16.69 -12.01
C SER A 58 -3.98 -15.17 -11.99
N ASN A 59 -3.57 -14.51 -10.90
CA ASN A 59 -3.66 -13.06 -10.74
C ASN A 59 -2.31 -12.35 -10.95
N TYR A 60 -1.25 -13.06 -11.34
CA TYR A 60 0.04 -12.47 -11.65
C TYR A 60 -0.03 -11.62 -12.92
N THR A 61 0.59 -10.43 -12.86
CA THR A 61 0.80 -9.57 -14.02
C THR A 61 2.17 -8.91 -13.88
N ILE A 62 2.83 -8.63 -15.00
CA ILE A 62 4.15 -7.97 -15.00
C ILE A 62 4.07 -6.54 -14.42
N ASP A 63 2.90 -5.91 -14.50
CA ASP A 63 2.64 -4.58 -13.93
C ASP A 63 2.76 -4.52 -12.40
N LYS A 64 2.78 -5.67 -11.71
CA LYS A 64 2.95 -5.72 -10.25
C LYS A 64 4.41 -5.75 -9.81
N GLY A 65 5.32 -6.09 -10.71
CA GLY A 65 6.73 -6.33 -10.43
C GLY A 65 7.23 -7.63 -11.04
N LYS A 66 8.47 -7.98 -10.68
CA LYS A 66 9.15 -9.18 -11.16
C LYS A 66 8.77 -10.40 -10.30
N PRO A 67 8.93 -11.63 -10.83
CA PRO A 67 8.80 -12.83 -10.03
C PRO A 67 9.68 -12.78 -8.77
N GLY A 68 9.12 -13.12 -7.61
CA GLY A 68 9.78 -13.06 -6.31
C GLY A 68 9.69 -11.73 -5.57
N ASP A 69 9.34 -10.62 -6.24
CA ASP A 69 9.14 -9.34 -5.57
C ASP A 69 7.98 -9.44 -4.55
N LEU A 70 8.16 -8.84 -3.38
CA LEU A 70 7.06 -8.65 -2.43
C LEU A 70 6.09 -7.62 -2.99
N CYS A 71 4.81 -8.00 -3.03
CA CYS A 71 3.73 -7.18 -3.57
C CYS A 71 2.51 -7.26 -2.65
N PRO A 72 1.79 -6.15 -2.39
CA PRO A 72 0.53 -6.20 -1.69
C PRO A 72 -0.44 -7.20 -2.33
N ILE A 73 -1.10 -8.03 -1.52
CA ILE A 73 -2.04 -9.04 -2.02
C ILE A 73 -3.19 -8.37 -2.80
N CYS A 74 -3.59 -7.17 -2.37
CA CYS A 74 -4.62 -6.36 -3.00
C CYS A 74 -4.10 -5.40 -4.10
N ALA A 75 -2.83 -5.46 -4.48
CA ALA A 75 -2.28 -4.61 -5.54
C ALA A 75 -2.83 -5.01 -6.92
N LYS A 76 -3.10 -3.97 -7.72
CA LYS A 76 -3.39 -4.07 -9.14
C LYS A 76 -2.12 -3.81 -9.97
N GLN A 77 -1.33 -2.81 -9.58
CA GLN A 77 -0.17 -2.34 -10.32
C GLN A 77 0.84 -1.68 -9.36
N GLN A 78 2.13 -1.75 -9.69
CA GLN A 78 3.19 -0.94 -9.12
C GLN A 78 3.49 0.26 -10.04
N LEU A 79 3.63 1.46 -9.47
CA LEU A 79 3.67 2.74 -10.19
C LEU A 79 5.07 3.39 -10.17
N ALA A 80 6.14 2.65 -9.88
CA ALA A 80 7.47 3.11 -9.44
C ALA A 80 7.56 3.41 -7.91
N HIS A 81 8.66 4.02 -7.47
CA HIS A 81 8.80 4.54 -6.11
C HIS A 81 8.00 5.84 -5.93
N LEU A 82 7.57 6.15 -4.72
CA LEU A 82 6.72 7.32 -4.44
C LEU A 82 7.36 8.64 -4.88
N GLY A 83 8.67 8.80 -4.69
CA GLY A 83 9.42 10.00 -5.05
C GLY A 83 9.37 10.35 -6.55
N HIS A 84 9.10 9.38 -7.41
CA HIS A 84 8.84 9.63 -8.84
C HIS A 84 7.62 10.54 -9.06
N TRP A 85 6.69 10.55 -8.11
CA TRP A 85 5.44 11.29 -8.14
C TRP A 85 5.43 12.55 -7.26
N GLN A 86 6.56 12.89 -6.64
CA GLN A 86 6.67 14.11 -5.84
C GLN A 86 6.43 15.35 -6.72
N GLY A 87 5.62 16.30 -6.23
CA GLY A 87 5.28 17.53 -6.96
C GLY A 87 4.27 17.33 -8.10
N HIS A 88 3.91 16.10 -8.45
CA HIS A 88 2.85 15.84 -9.41
C HIS A 88 1.52 16.37 -8.84
N ARG A 89 0.82 17.24 -9.59
CA ARG A 89 -0.39 17.93 -9.13
C ARG A 89 -0.22 18.70 -7.81
N ASN A 90 0.97 19.26 -7.56
CA ASN A 90 1.30 20.00 -6.33
C ASN A 90 1.24 19.13 -5.05
N GLN A 91 1.34 17.81 -5.17
CA GLN A 91 1.41 16.92 -4.01
C GLN A 91 2.79 16.95 -3.38
N ILE A 92 2.84 17.02 -2.05
CA ILE A 92 4.06 16.95 -1.26
C ILE A 92 3.93 15.75 -0.31
N PHE A 93 4.70 14.71 -0.57
CA PHE A 93 4.75 13.54 0.30
C PHE A 93 5.90 13.63 1.32
N PRO A 94 5.76 12.98 2.49
CA PRO A 94 6.84 12.89 3.48
C PRO A 94 8.11 12.24 2.92
N GLU A 95 9.27 12.80 3.26
CA GLU A 95 10.58 12.41 2.71
C GLU A 95 10.90 10.93 2.95
N GLU A 96 10.57 10.43 4.14
CA GLU A 96 10.77 9.05 4.56
C GLU A 96 10.02 8.03 3.69
N LEU A 97 8.94 8.46 3.00
CA LEU A 97 8.13 7.60 2.15
C LEU A 97 8.60 7.61 0.69
N LEU A 98 9.38 8.61 0.26
CA LEU A 98 9.71 8.82 -1.17
C LEU A 98 10.45 7.65 -1.80
N SER A 99 11.22 6.90 -1.00
CA SER A 99 11.98 5.75 -1.50
C SER A 99 11.18 4.44 -1.53
N LEU A 100 9.94 4.43 -1.01
CA LEU A 100 9.09 3.25 -0.95
C LEU A 100 8.42 2.97 -2.30
N ARG A 101 8.10 1.70 -2.55
CA ARG A 101 7.32 1.29 -3.72
C ARG A 101 5.89 1.80 -3.60
N LEU A 102 5.45 2.52 -4.62
CA LEU A 102 4.07 2.97 -4.77
C LEU A 102 3.26 1.93 -5.52
N PHE A 103 2.14 1.52 -4.94
CA PHE A 103 1.20 0.60 -5.56
C PHE A 103 -0.16 1.26 -5.72
N LYS A 104 -0.89 0.81 -6.74
CA LYS A 104 -2.33 1.04 -6.87
C LYS A 104 -3.07 -0.22 -6.42
N CYS A 105 -3.92 -0.12 -5.40
CA CYS A 105 -4.73 -1.26 -4.98
C CYS A 105 -5.90 -1.51 -5.94
N ARG A 106 -6.63 -2.61 -5.73
CA ARG A 106 -7.85 -2.96 -6.49
C ARG A 106 -9.01 -1.96 -6.32
N MET A 107 -9.00 -1.16 -5.24
CA MET A 107 -9.90 -0.01 -5.06
C MET A 107 -9.38 1.27 -5.73
N TRP A 108 -8.32 1.17 -6.54
CA TRP A 108 -7.68 2.27 -7.26
C TRP A 108 -6.99 3.34 -6.39
N LEU A 109 -6.93 3.14 -5.08
CA LEU A 109 -6.21 3.99 -4.15
C LEU A 109 -4.70 3.72 -4.22
N TRP A 110 -3.91 4.77 -3.98
CA TRP A 110 -2.46 4.69 -3.87
C TRP A 110 -2.07 4.23 -2.48
N LEU A 111 -1.10 3.32 -2.39
CA LEU A 111 -0.52 2.89 -1.13
C LEU A 111 0.98 2.64 -1.20
N VAL A 112 1.64 2.80 -0.06
CA VAL A 112 2.99 2.33 0.20
C VAL A 112 2.97 1.37 1.38
N VAL A 113 3.92 0.44 1.41
CA VAL A 113 4.14 -0.46 2.55
C VAL A 113 5.43 -0.01 3.24
N PRO A 114 5.40 0.39 4.53
CA PRO A 114 6.60 0.81 5.23
C PRO A 114 7.71 -0.25 5.14
N GLY A 115 8.94 0.17 4.82
CA GLY A 115 10.08 -0.73 4.66
C GLY A 115 10.16 -1.47 3.33
N LEU A 116 9.18 -1.34 2.42
CA LEU A 116 9.21 -1.94 1.10
C LEU A 116 9.76 -0.95 0.05
N HIS A 117 11.08 -0.98 -0.14
CA HIS A 117 11.78 -0.07 -1.05
C HIS A 117 11.87 -0.62 -2.48
N ASP A 118 11.90 0.28 -3.47
CA ASP A 118 11.95 -0.09 -4.89
C ASP A 118 13.26 -0.78 -5.27
N ARG A 119 14.38 -0.35 -4.67
CA ARG A 119 15.70 -0.96 -4.89
C ARG A 119 15.85 -2.35 -4.26
N ASN A 120 15.05 -2.67 -3.24
CA ASN A 120 15.12 -3.91 -2.46
C ASN A 120 13.74 -4.59 -2.40
N ALA A 121 13.12 -4.80 -3.56
CA ALA A 121 11.74 -5.24 -3.71
C ALA A 121 11.43 -6.65 -3.13
N THR A 122 12.44 -7.42 -2.74
CA THR A 122 12.29 -8.78 -2.19
C THR A 122 12.30 -8.83 -0.66
N GLN A 123 12.59 -7.71 0.01
CA GLN A 123 12.72 -7.63 1.46
C GLN A 123 11.76 -6.61 2.04
N LEU A 124 11.23 -6.93 3.22
CA LEU A 124 10.48 -5.99 4.03
C LEU A 124 11.33 -5.68 5.26
N LEU A 125 11.73 -4.41 5.42
CA LEU A 125 12.44 -4.01 6.62
C LEU A 125 11.50 -4.14 7.82
N PRO A 126 11.95 -4.70 8.95
CA PRO A 126 11.18 -4.67 10.18
C PRO A 126 10.86 -3.21 10.52
N GLN A 127 9.60 -2.93 10.84
CA GLN A 127 9.21 -1.62 11.36
C GLN A 127 9.98 -1.42 12.69
N LYS A 128 10.59 -0.24 12.88
CA LYS A 128 11.37 0.04 14.08
C LYS A 128 10.43 -0.02 15.29
N LEU A 129 10.69 -0.97 16.20
CA LEU A 129 10.06 -1.10 17.51
C LEU A 129 10.23 0.16 18.37
#